data_AF-E6K7H6-F1
#
_entry.id   AF-E6K7H6-F1
#
_cell.length_a   1.000
_cell.length_b   1.000
_cell.length_c   1.000
_cell.angle_alpha   90.00
_cell.angle_beta   90.00
_cell.angle_gamma   90.00
#
_symmetry.space_group_name_H-M   'P 1'
#
loop_
_entity.id
_entity.type
_entity.pdbx_description
1 polymer ?
#
loop_
_entity_poly.entity_id
_entity_poly.type
_entity_poly.pdbx_seq_one_letter_code
_entity_poly.pdbx_strand_id
1 'polypeptide(L)'
;MKIDLFKPRSNKRCIREAFCAYIDNLPEIFRRMWLPALLYAVFMAATLYLRIPNKALHDWGASSPITSFIIQTVIYLLMIFVSFVFAGGFFRLFNDKRLTWNLWRYAKVACVLLVVALLLASITSILAKNIPSPLSFPSPDWLTLALSIGGIALLLTISVVMLLPFAYAIPKYMLNEKDKLKSIFQDYKIGLRQVGGLFVTTLILSLIFGAIMFIIAMPVYIIVLAQTFSQLGALQGDDLGIPAYFPYLVFGVLVIFSFILTFAMIYSNMVYVFIYGSTTSNEYEIKQMEKYHETD
;
A
#
# COMPACT_ATOMS: atom_id res chain seq x y z
N MET A 1 -18.18 8.12 12.55
CA MET A 1 -18.98 7.49 11.46
C MET A 1 -19.77 6.36 12.11
N LYS A 2 -21.11 6.31 11.98
CA LYS A 2 -21.89 5.20 12.55
C LYS A 2 -21.97 4.07 11.51
N ILE A 3 -21.20 3.02 11.71
CA ILE A 3 -21.18 1.84 10.83
C ILE A 3 -21.43 0.61 11.69
N ASP A 4 -22.38 -0.22 11.28
CA ASP A 4 -22.57 -1.53 11.88
C ASP A 4 -21.50 -2.50 11.36
N LEU A 5 -20.41 -2.63 12.13
CA LEU A 5 -19.25 -3.40 11.71
C LEU A 5 -19.41 -4.91 11.95
N PHE A 6 -20.03 -5.29 13.06
CA PHE A 6 -20.03 -6.67 13.57
C PHE A 6 -21.30 -7.41 13.16
N LYS A 7 -21.30 -7.88 11.91
CA LYS A 7 -22.39 -8.71 11.37
C LYS A 7 -21.83 -9.77 10.41
N PRO A 8 -22.33 -11.03 10.47
CA PRO A 8 -21.90 -12.10 9.58
C PRO A 8 -22.24 -11.75 8.11
N ARG A 9 -21.23 -11.77 7.23
CA ARG A 9 -21.34 -11.37 5.82
C ARG A 9 -20.39 -12.16 4.93
N SER A 10 -20.79 -12.38 3.67
CA SER A 10 -19.88 -12.83 2.63
C SER A 10 -18.94 -11.70 2.18
N ASN A 11 -17.76 -12.03 1.65
CA ASN A 11 -16.78 -11.04 1.20
C ASN A 11 -17.33 -10.07 0.15
N LYS A 12 -18.17 -10.56 -0.77
CA LYS A 12 -18.87 -9.73 -1.76
C LYS A 12 -19.77 -8.69 -1.08
N ARG A 13 -20.46 -9.08 -0.02
CA ARG A 13 -21.31 -8.20 0.77
C ARG A 13 -20.48 -7.19 1.57
N CYS A 14 -19.32 -7.58 2.09
CA CYS A 14 -18.38 -6.65 2.73
C CYS A 14 -17.90 -5.56 1.76
N ILE A 15 -17.54 -5.92 0.52
CA ILE A 15 -17.16 -4.93 -0.52
C ILE A 15 -18.30 -3.95 -0.77
N ARG A 16 -19.52 -4.47 -0.98
CA ARG A 16 -20.70 -3.63 -1.25
C ARG A 16 -21.03 -2.70 -0.09
N GLU A 17 -21.05 -3.20 1.13
CA GLU A 17 -21.39 -2.39 2.31
C GLU A 17 -20.29 -1.37 2.64
N ALA A 18 -19.01 -1.71 2.43
CA ALA A 18 -17.92 -0.75 2.50
C ALA A 18 -18.08 0.37 1.45
N PHE A 19 -18.56 0.04 0.24
CA PHE A 19 -18.83 1.03 -0.80
C PHE A 19 -19.98 1.95 -0.43
N CYS A 20 -21.11 1.40 0.00
CA CYS A 20 -22.24 2.20 0.48
C CYS A 20 -21.78 3.11 1.63
N ALA A 21 -21.10 2.57 2.64
CA ALA A 21 -20.61 3.35 3.76
C ALA A 21 -19.65 4.47 3.32
N TYR A 22 -18.75 4.18 2.37
CA TYR A 22 -17.82 5.16 1.81
C TYR A 22 -18.55 6.31 1.10
N ILE A 23 -19.54 6.02 0.26
CA ILE A 23 -20.32 7.03 -0.47
C ILE A 23 -21.22 7.82 0.47
N ASP A 24 -21.95 7.14 1.36
CA ASP A 24 -22.88 7.75 2.31
C ASP A 24 -22.19 8.71 3.29
N ASN A 25 -20.89 8.50 3.54
CA ASN A 25 -20.08 9.32 4.45
C ASN A 25 -18.97 10.07 3.72
N LEU A 26 -19.00 10.18 2.39
CA LEU A 26 -17.94 10.80 1.60
C LEU A 26 -17.60 12.23 2.05
N PRO A 27 -18.57 13.12 2.36
CA PRO A 27 -18.26 14.47 2.85
C PRO A 27 -17.49 14.45 4.18
N GLU A 28 -17.85 13.53 5.08
CA GLU A 28 -17.19 13.41 6.38
C GLU A 28 -15.78 12.80 6.27
N ILE A 29 -15.63 11.79 5.42
CA ILE A 29 -14.33 11.18 5.09
C ILE A 29 -13.43 12.26 4.49
N PHE A 30 -13.91 13.00 3.49
CA PHE A 30 -13.16 14.08 2.87
C PHE A 30 -12.77 15.15 3.90
N ARG A 31 -13.72 15.64 4.70
CA ARG A 31 -13.48 16.65 5.74
C ARG A 31 -12.40 16.24 6.75
N ARG A 32 -12.34 14.95 7.12
CA ARG A 32 -11.35 14.44 8.07
C ARG A 32 -10.02 14.05 7.43
N MET A 33 -10.02 13.63 6.17
CA MET A 33 -8.87 13.03 5.50
C MET A 33 -8.19 13.91 4.46
N TRP A 34 -8.78 15.03 4.01
CA TRP A 34 -8.21 15.84 2.93
C TRP A 34 -6.79 16.31 3.24
N LEU A 35 -6.51 16.76 4.47
CA LEU A 35 -5.17 17.24 4.85
C LEU A 35 -4.16 16.09 4.98
N PRO A 36 -4.42 14.99 5.72
CA PRO A 36 -3.56 13.81 5.69
C PRO A 36 -3.32 13.24 4.29
N ALA A 37 -4.36 13.21 3.45
CA ALA A 37 -4.29 12.76 2.06
C ALA A 37 -3.42 13.68 1.20
N LEU A 38 -3.59 15.00 1.33
CA LEU A 38 -2.80 16.00 0.59
C LEU A 38 -1.32 15.94 1.00
N LEU A 39 -1.04 15.88 2.29
CA LEU A 39 0.34 15.73 2.77
C LEU A 39 0.96 14.44 2.22
N TYR A 40 0.24 13.31 2.31
CA TYR A 40 0.72 12.05 1.76
C TYR A 40 0.99 12.16 0.26
N ALA A 41 0.08 12.78 -0.48
CA ALA A 41 0.20 12.97 -1.93
C ALA A 41 1.41 13.82 -2.31
N VAL A 42 1.67 14.92 -1.59
CA VAL A 42 2.81 15.81 -1.83
C VAL A 42 4.13 15.10 -1.58
N PHE A 43 4.26 14.40 -0.45
CA PHE A 43 5.49 13.66 -0.15
C PHE A 43 5.66 12.44 -1.05
N MET A 44 4.59 11.72 -1.40
CA MET A 44 4.63 10.64 -2.38
C MET A 44 5.11 11.17 -3.74
N ALA A 45 4.53 12.26 -4.23
CA ALA A 45 4.95 12.90 -5.47
C ALA A 45 6.41 13.36 -5.42
N ALA A 46 6.88 13.92 -4.29
CA ALA A 46 8.28 14.29 -4.11
C ALA A 46 9.19 13.05 -4.19
N THR A 47 8.86 11.96 -3.51
CA THR A 47 9.67 10.72 -3.59
C THR A 47 9.68 10.10 -4.98
N LEU A 48 8.57 10.15 -5.72
CA LEU A 48 8.50 9.70 -7.11
C LEU A 48 9.34 10.62 -8.01
N TYR A 49 9.21 11.94 -7.84
CA TYR A 49 9.93 12.93 -8.62
C TYR A 49 11.45 12.80 -8.46
N LEU A 50 11.94 12.56 -7.25
CA LEU A 50 13.37 12.31 -6.98
C LEU A 50 13.91 11.03 -7.65
N ARG A 51 13.04 10.13 -8.11
CA ARG A 51 13.42 8.91 -8.84
C ARG A 51 13.37 9.06 -10.35
N ILE A 52 12.74 10.13 -10.85
CA ILE A 52 12.68 10.41 -12.29
C ILE A 52 13.98 11.14 -12.69
N PRO A 53 14.60 10.82 -13.84
CA PRO A 53 15.77 11.54 -14.31
C PRO A 53 15.53 13.05 -14.38
N ASN A 54 16.47 13.82 -13.84
CA ASN A 54 16.45 15.27 -13.86
C ASN A 54 17.89 15.79 -13.84
N LYS A 55 18.34 16.36 -14.96
CA LYS A 55 19.71 16.85 -15.15
C LYS A 55 20.07 17.94 -14.14
N ALA A 56 19.20 18.91 -13.91
CA ALA A 56 19.47 19.99 -12.97
C ALA A 56 19.65 19.46 -11.53
N LEU A 57 18.79 18.52 -11.12
CA LEU A 57 18.88 17.88 -9.82
C LEU A 57 20.12 16.96 -9.71
N HIS A 58 20.47 16.26 -10.79
CA HIS A 58 21.65 15.43 -10.88
C HIS A 58 22.94 16.25 -10.76
N ASP A 59 23.07 17.33 -11.55
CA ASP A 59 24.25 18.21 -11.55
C ASP A 59 24.40 18.94 -10.20
N TRP A 60 23.28 19.36 -9.60
CA TRP A 60 23.26 19.89 -8.24
C TRP A 60 23.67 18.84 -7.20
N GLY A 61 23.19 17.60 -7.33
CA GLY A 61 23.56 16.49 -6.45
C GLY A 61 25.04 16.12 -6.55
N ALA A 62 25.60 16.14 -7.75
CA ALA A 62 27.01 15.87 -8.01
C ALA A 62 27.91 16.99 -7.46
N SER A 63 27.49 18.25 -7.58
CA SER A 63 28.24 19.39 -7.02
C SER A 63 28.10 19.53 -5.50
N SER A 64 27.00 19.04 -4.90
CA SER A 64 26.75 19.06 -3.46
C SER A 64 26.28 17.70 -2.90
N PRO A 65 27.16 16.68 -2.83
CA PRO A 65 26.75 15.31 -2.48
C PRO A 65 26.18 15.16 -1.06
N ILE A 66 26.76 15.84 -0.07
CA ILE A 66 26.29 15.75 1.32
C ILE A 66 24.91 16.40 1.47
N THR A 67 24.74 17.58 0.89
CA THR A 67 23.47 18.33 0.95
C THR A 67 22.35 17.56 0.24
N SER A 68 22.61 16.98 -0.93
CA SER A 68 21.63 16.19 -1.65
C SER A 68 21.23 14.92 -0.89
N PHE A 69 22.19 14.21 -0.29
CA PHE A 69 21.93 13.06 0.59
C PHE A 69 21.05 13.42 1.79
N ILE A 70 21.35 14.54 2.47
CA ILE A 70 20.57 15.00 3.63
C ILE A 70 19.14 15.35 3.20
N ILE A 71 18.97 16.16 2.15
CA ILE A 71 17.63 16.56 1.69
C ILE A 71 16.81 15.35 1.27
N GLN A 72 17.40 14.42 0.52
CA GLN A 72 16.73 13.20 0.09
C GLN A 72 16.31 12.33 1.29
N THR A 73 17.20 12.18 2.28
CA THR A 73 16.92 11.42 3.50
C THR A 73 15.79 12.06 4.30
N VAL A 74 15.79 13.39 4.45
CA VAL A 74 14.72 14.12 5.12
C VAL A 74 13.38 13.93 4.41
N ILE A 75 13.33 14.01 3.08
CA ILE A 75 12.10 13.78 2.31
C ILE A 75 11.57 12.37 2.51
N TYR A 76 12.44 11.35 2.50
CA TYR A 76 12.02 9.97 2.76
C TYR A 76 11.53 9.75 4.19
N LEU A 77 12.19 10.34 5.20
CA LEU A 77 11.75 10.28 6.59
C LEU A 77 10.39 10.97 6.78
N LEU A 78 10.18 12.11 6.12
CA LEU A 78 8.89 12.81 6.13
C LEU A 78 7.81 11.99 5.44
N MET A 79 8.10 11.31 4.34
CA MET A 79 7.15 10.40 3.69
C MET A 79 6.73 9.27 4.65
N ILE A 80 7.67 8.67 5.38
CA ILE A 80 7.36 7.65 6.40
C ILE A 80 6.47 8.26 7.48
N PHE A 81 6.83 9.41 8.03
CA PHE A 81 6.03 10.07 9.06
C PHE A 81 4.60 10.38 8.59
N VAL A 82 4.46 10.95 7.39
CA VAL A 82 3.16 11.30 6.80
C VAL A 82 2.34 10.05 6.48
N SER A 83 2.97 8.94 6.10
CA SER A 83 2.26 7.65 5.92
C SER A 83 1.63 7.16 7.23
N PHE A 84 2.28 7.39 8.37
CA PHE A 84 1.72 7.07 9.69
C PHE A 84 0.58 8.02 10.04
N VAL A 85 0.71 9.33 9.75
CA VAL A 85 -0.36 10.31 9.94
C VAL A 85 -1.59 9.94 9.11
N PHE A 86 -1.39 9.53 7.86
CA PHE A 86 -2.47 9.06 6.99
C PHE A 86 -3.15 7.81 7.55
N ALA A 87 -2.39 6.77 7.90
CA ALA A 87 -2.94 5.53 8.46
C ALA A 87 -3.63 5.76 9.82
N GLY A 88 -3.03 6.55 10.70
CA GLY A 88 -3.62 6.91 12.00
C GLY A 88 -4.89 7.75 11.85
N GLY A 89 -4.93 8.62 10.84
CA GLY A 89 -6.12 9.38 10.43
C GLY A 89 -7.24 8.47 9.93
N PHE A 90 -6.90 7.47 9.12
CA PHE A 90 -7.85 6.47 8.63
C PHE A 90 -8.53 5.73 9.79
N PHE A 91 -7.77 5.18 10.74
CA PHE A 91 -8.38 4.46 11.88
C PHE A 91 -9.19 5.37 12.81
N ARG A 92 -8.90 6.67 12.84
CA ARG A 92 -9.70 7.69 13.55
C ARG A 92 -11.09 7.93 12.93
N LEU A 93 -11.35 7.44 11.71
CA LEU A 93 -12.69 7.44 11.15
C LEU A 93 -13.62 6.47 11.88
N PHE A 94 -13.05 5.39 12.42
CA PHE A 94 -13.74 4.27 13.06
C PHE A 94 -13.67 4.29 14.58
N ASN A 95 -12.63 4.89 15.16
CA ASN A 95 -12.50 5.06 16.59
C ASN A 95 -12.53 6.54 17.00
N ASP A 96 -13.15 6.85 18.13
CA ASP A 96 -13.22 8.21 18.67
C ASP A 96 -11.95 8.60 19.45
N LYS A 97 -10.80 7.97 19.14
CA LYS A 97 -9.53 8.18 19.83
C LYS A 97 -8.74 9.34 19.24
N ARG A 98 -7.78 9.85 20.03
CA ARG A 98 -6.85 10.88 19.58
C ARG A 98 -5.90 10.32 18.51
N LEU A 99 -5.47 11.17 17.58
CA LEU A 99 -4.54 10.78 16.51
C LEU A 99 -3.24 10.17 17.08
N THR A 100 -2.69 10.73 18.16
CA THR A 100 -1.48 10.22 18.81
C THR A 100 -1.61 8.78 19.31
N TRP A 101 -2.81 8.39 19.78
CA TRP A 101 -3.08 7.02 20.19
C TRP A 101 -3.06 6.05 19.00
N ASN A 102 -3.70 6.44 17.89
CA ASN A 102 -3.67 5.66 16.65
C ASN A 102 -2.26 5.58 16.07
N LEU A 103 -1.50 6.68 16.09
CA LEU A 103 -0.12 6.73 15.63
C LEU A 103 0.76 5.75 16.41
N TRP A 104 0.67 5.77 17.73
CA TRP A 104 1.47 4.88 18.58
C TRP A 104 1.14 3.40 18.34
N ARG A 105 -0.13 3.06 18.18
CA ARG A 105 -0.54 1.68 17.85
C ARG A 105 -0.11 1.27 16.45
N TYR A 106 -0.30 2.14 15.47
CA TYR A 106 0.12 1.88 14.10
C TYR A 106 1.64 1.74 14.01
N ALA A 107 2.42 2.51 14.77
CA ALA A 107 3.87 2.38 14.81
C ALA A 107 4.34 1.01 15.29
N LYS A 108 3.65 0.43 16.27
CA LYS A 108 3.93 -0.93 16.73
C LYS A 108 3.62 -1.97 15.65
N VAL A 109 2.49 -1.81 14.95
CA VAL A 109 2.13 -2.67 13.82
C VAL A 109 3.15 -2.53 12.69
N ALA A 110 3.55 -1.30 12.35
CA ALA A 110 4.53 -1.02 11.32
C ALA A 110 5.89 -1.66 11.64
N CYS A 111 6.31 -1.66 12.91
CA CYS A 111 7.51 -2.35 13.35
C CYS A 111 7.42 -3.88 13.13
N VAL A 112 6.27 -4.49 13.47
CA VAL A 112 6.04 -5.92 13.20
C VAL A 112 6.06 -6.21 11.70
N LEU A 113 5.36 -5.40 10.90
CA LEU A 113 5.33 -5.53 9.44
C LEU A 113 6.71 -5.32 8.80
N LEU A 114 7.53 -4.40 9.33
CA LEU A 114 8.90 -4.18 8.86
C LEU A 114 9.75 -5.43 9.10
N VAL A 115 9.70 -6.02 10.30
CA VAL A 115 10.42 -7.26 10.60
C VAL A 115 9.98 -8.39 9.68
N VAL A 116 8.66 -8.56 9.49
CA VAL A 116 8.11 -9.57 8.57
C VAL A 116 8.54 -9.31 7.13
N ALA A 117 8.50 -8.06 6.66
CA ALA A 117 8.91 -7.70 5.31
C ALA A 117 10.41 -7.95 5.07
N LEU A 118 11.28 -7.64 6.05
CA LEU A 118 12.70 -7.93 5.98
C LEU A 118 12.98 -9.44 5.96
N LEU A 119 12.26 -10.22 6.78
CA LEU A 119 12.36 -11.69 6.76
C LEU A 119 11.92 -12.25 5.40
N LEU A 120 10.77 -11.83 4.88
CA LEU A 120 10.28 -12.24 3.56
C LEU A 120 11.27 -11.85 2.46
N ALA A 121 11.80 -10.62 2.47
CA ALA A 121 12.80 -10.15 1.50
C ALA A 121 14.10 -10.97 1.57
N SER A 122 14.54 -11.37 2.77
CA SER A 122 15.72 -12.22 2.93
C SER A 122 15.48 -13.63 2.38
N ILE A 123 14.31 -14.22 2.65
CA ILE A 123 13.93 -15.55 2.15
C ILE A 123 13.80 -15.53 0.63
N THR A 124 13.12 -14.54 0.05
CA THR A 124 12.98 -14.42 -1.41
C THR A 124 14.32 -14.21 -2.08
N SER A 125 15.23 -13.42 -1.49
CA SER A 125 16.59 -13.23 -2.03
C SER A 125 17.42 -14.52 -2.00
N ILE A 126 17.28 -15.35 -0.96
CA ILE A 126 17.94 -16.66 -0.87
C ILE A 126 17.37 -17.62 -1.91
N LEU A 127 16.05 -17.70 -2.03
CA LEU A 127 15.38 -18.59 -2.99
C LEU A 127 15.66 -18.17 -4.44
N ALA A 128 15.68 -16.86 -4.72
CA ALA A 128 15.91 -16.32 -6.06
C ALA A 128 17.30 -16.64 -6.61
N LYS A 129 18.31 -16.92 -5.77
CA LYS A 129 19.64 -17.38 -6.23
C LYS A 129 19.59 -18.71 -6.99
N ASN A 130 18.56 -19.52 -6.76
CA ASN A 130 18.38 -20.80 -7.44
C ASN A 130 17.66 -20.65 -8.79
N ILE A 131 17.17 -19.46 -9.11
CA ILE A 131 16.53 -19.17 -10.39
C ILE A 131 17.64 -18.78 -11.38
N PRO A 132 17.69 -19.40 -12.58
CA PRO A 132 18.64 -19.01 -13.62
C PRO A 132 18.54 -17.51 -13.88
N SER A 133 19.66 -16.80 -13.87
CA SER A 133 19.65 -15.38 -14.23
C SER A 133 19.81 -15.22 -15.74
N PRO A 134 18.89 -14.53 -16.44
CA PRO A 134 18.99 -14.32 -17.88
C PRO A 134 20.20 -13.47 -18.27
N LEU A 135 20.74 -12.68 -17.32
CA LEU A 135 21.98 -11.90 -17.49
C LEU A 135 23.25 -12.77 -17.45
N SER A 136 23.15 -14.04 -17.03
CA SER A 136 24.30 -14.96 -16.96
C SER A 136 24.57 -15.67 -18.29
N PHE A 137 23.67 -15.51 -19.28
CA PHE A 137 23.77 -16.13 -20.58
C PHE A 137 23.85 -15.05 -21.66
N PRO A 138 24.85 -15.09 -22.58
CA PRO A 138 24.99 -14.11 -23.66
C PRO A 138 23.78 -14.05 -24.60
N SER A 139 23.06 -15.16 -24.74
CA SER A 139 21.82 -15.31 -25.51
C SER A 139 20.89 -16.28 -24.78
N PRO A 140 20.06 -15.81 -23.83
CA PRO A 140 19.17 -16.70 -23.09
C PRO A 140 18.06 -17.24 -24.01
N ASP A 141 17.93 -18.56 -24.08
CA ASP A 141 16.81 -19.22 -24.77
C ASP A 141 15.46 -18.82 -24.14
N TRP A 142 14.39 -18.88 -24.94
CA TRP A 142 13.02 -18.57 -24.51
C TRP A 142 12.62 -19.31 -23.23
N LEU A 143 13.00 -20.59 -23.11
CA LEU A 143 12.70 -21.41 -21.93
C LEU A 143 13.37 -20.84 -20.67
N THR A 144 14.65 -20.45 -20.75
CA THR A 144 15.39 -19.84 -19.64
C THR A 144 14.74 -18.52 -19.22
N LEU A 145 14.35 -17.69 -20.18
CA LEU A 145 13.67 -16.43 -19.91
C LEU A 145 12.30 -16.66 -19.23
N ALA A 146 11.50 -17.61 -19.74
CA ALA A 146 10.20 -17.95 -19.19
C ALA A 146 10.29 -18.50 -17.76
N LEU A 147 11.25 -19.39 -17.48
CA LEU A 147 11.48 -19.92 -16.13
C LEU A 147 11.97 -18.84 -15.17
N SER A 148 12.81 -17.92 -15.63
CA SER A 148 13.33 -16.81 -14.82
C SER A 148 12.20 -15.87 -14.39
N ILE A 149 11.43 -15.37 -15.38
CA ILE A 149 10.32 -14.46 -15.14
C ILE A 149 9.23 -15.14 -14.32
N GLY A 150 8.85 -16.36 -14.69
CA GLY A 150 7.83 -17.15 -14.00
C GLY A 150 8.22 -17.47 -12.56
N GLY A 151 9.48 -17.85 -12.31
CA GLY A 151 9.99 -18.13 -10.97
C GLY A 151 9.98 -16.89 -10.07
N ILE A 152 10.44 -15.75 -10.57
CA ILE A 152 10.41 -14.48 -9.83
C ILE A 152 8.96 -14.05 -9.55
N ALA A 153 8.09 -14.10 -10.56
CA ALA A 153 6.68 -13.76 -10.41
C ALA A 153 5.97 -14.64 -9.38
N LEU A 154 6.27 -15.95 -9.37
CA LEU A 154 5.72 -16.88 -8.39
C LEU A 154 6.20 -16.56 -6.96
N LEU A 155 7.51 -16.32 -6.77
CA LEU A 155 8.07 -15.95 -5.46
C LEU A 155 7.45 -14.65 -4.92
N LEU A 156 7.27 -13.66 -5.77
CA LEU A 156 6.61 -12.39 -5.41
C LEU A 156 5.14 -12.63 -5.04
N THR A 157 4.44 -13.46 -5.81
CA THR A 157 3.04 -13.81 -5.55
C THR A 157 2.89 -14.50 -4.20
N ILE A 158 3.74 -15.49 -3.89
CA ILE A 158 3.74 -16.18 -2.60
C ILE A 158 4.00 -15.19 -1.46
N SER A 159 4.93 -14.26 -1.64
CA SER A 159 5.26 -13.24 -0.63
C SER A 159 4.07 -12.32 -0.35
N VAL A 160 3.33 -11.90 -1.38
CA VAL A 160 2.12 -11.10 -1.22
C VAL A 160 1.02 -11.89 -0.50
N VAL A 161 0.84 -13.17 -0.85
CA VAL A 161 -0.15 -14.05 -0.20
C VAL A 161 0.14 -14.23 1.28
N MET A 162 1.42 -14.32 1.68
CA MET A 162 1.82 -14.38 3.09
C MET A 162 1.53 -13.09 3.87
N LEU A 163 1.39 -11.94 3.20
CA LEU A 163 1.02 -10.69 3.87
C LEU A 163 -0.49 -10.53 4.05
N LEU A 164 -1.31 -11.27 3.30
CA LEU A 164 -2.78 -11.15 3.34
C LEU A 164 -3.41 -11.34 4.73
N PRO A 165 -2.98 -12.28 5.58
CA PRO A 165 -3.58 -12.44 6.91
C PRO A 165 -3.46 -11.18 7.79
N PHE A 166 -2.47 -10.31 7.54
CA PHE A 166 -2.37 -9.03 8.22
C PHE A 166 -3.49 -8.06 7.84
N ALA A 167 -4.13 -8.22 6.67
CA ALA A 167 -5.31 -7.45 6.32
C ALA A 167 -6.49 -7.68 7.30
N TYR A 168 -6.53 -8.83 7.97
CA TYR A 168 -7.44 -9.09 9.10
C TYR A 168 -6.85 -8.63 10.44
N ALA A 169 -5.58 -8.98 10.72
CA ALA A 169 -4.97 -8.73 12.02
C ALA A 169 -4.80 -7.23 12.35
N ILE A 170 -4.51 -6.39 11.35
CA ILE A 170 -4.28 -4.95 11.55
C ILE A 170 -5.56 -4.23 12.01
N PRO A 171 -6.72 -4.31 11.31
CA PRO A 171 -7.95 -3.71 11.80
C PRO A 171 -8.34 -4.19 13.20
N LYS A 172 -8.19 -5.49 13.47
CA LYS A 172 -8.49 -6.07 14.79
C LYS A 172 -7.69 -5.41 15.91
N TYR A 173 -6.36 -5.38 15.76
CA TYR A 173 -5.48 -4.75 16.74
C TYR A 173 -5.76 -3.25 16.90
N MET A 174 -6.02 -2.55 15.79
CA MET A 174 -6.24 -1.10 15.82
C MET A 174 -7.56 -0.71 16.48
N LEU A 175 -8.62 -1.51 16.29
CA LEU A 175 -9.96 -1.20 16.80
C LEU A 175 -10.21 -1.75 18.21
N ASN A 176 -9.54 -2.82 18.63
CA ASN A 176 -9.71 -3.40 19.96
C ASN A 176 -8.67 -2.87 20.96
N GLU A 177 -9.11 -2.12 21.95
CA GLU A 177 -8.23 -1.45 22.93
C GLU A 177 -7.46 -2.42 23.84
N LYS A 178 -8.05 -3.59 24.12
CA LYS A 178 -7.48 -4.58 25.04
C LYS A 178 -6.39 -5.44 24.41
N ASP A 179 -6.26 -5.39 23.09
CA ASP A 179 -5.34 -6.25 22.35
C ASP A 179 -3.88 -5.83 22.58
N LYS A 180 -3.07 -6.82 22.94
CA LYS A 180 -1.61 -6.70 23.12
C LYS A 180 -0.93 -7.00 21.78
N LEU A 181 0.29 -6.51 21.56
CA LEU A 181 1.01 -6.76 20.31
C LEU A 181 1.17 -8.23 19.93
N LYS A 182 1.32 -9.11 20.94
CA LYS A 182 1.41 -10.55 20.72
C LYS A 182 0.14 -11.15 20.09
N SER A 183 -1.02 -10.52 20.25
CA SER A 183 -2.27 -11.01 19.65
C SER A 183 -2.21 -10.97 18.13
N ILE A 184 -1.43 -10.05 17.53
CA ILE A 184 -1.28 -9.95 16.06
C ILE A 184 -0.84 -11.29 15.46
N PHE A 185 0.06 -12.04 16.11
CA PHE A 185 0.49 -13.35 15.62
C PHE A 185 -0.58 -14.44 15.77
N GLN A 186 -1.43 -14.34 16.80
CA GLN A 186 -2.58 -15.23 16.96
C GLN A 186 -3.65 -14.91 15.91
N ASP A 187 -3.91 -13.63 15.68
CA ASP A 187 -4.84 -13.10 14.70
C ASP A 187 -4.36 -13.35 13.26
N TYR A 188 -3.04 -13.38 13.04
CA TYR A 188 -2.45 -13.83 11.78
C TYR A 188 -2.79 -15.29 11.48
N LYS A 189 -2.73 -16.18 12.49
CA LYS A 189 -3.13 -17.59 12.33
C LYS A 189 -4.62 -17.74 12.00
N ILE A 190 -5.45 -16.87 12.56
CA ILE A 190 -6.86 -16.78 12.20
C ILE A 190 -7.02 -16.32 10.75
N GLY A 191 -6.34 -15.23 10.36
CA GLY A 191 -6.35 -14.73 8.98
C GLY A 191 -5.86 -15.75 7.96
N LEU A 192 -4.91 -16.63 8.33
CA LEU A 192 -4.43 -17.74 7.49
C LEU A 192 -5.57 -18.68 7.06
N ARG A 193 -6.54 -18.94 7.95
CA ARG A 193 -7.72 -19.78 7.64
C ARG A 193 -8.64 -19.14 6.60
N GLN A 194 -8.51 -17.83 6.40
CA GLN A 194 -9.34 -17.03 5.51
C GLN A 194 -8.58 -16.48 4.30
N VAL A 195 -7.35 -16.96 4.06
CA VAL A 195 -6.49 -16.48 2.97
C VAL A 195 -7.19 -16.57 1.62
N GLY A 196 -7.94 -17.63 1.34
CA GLY A 196 -8.69 -17.76 0.09
C GLY A 196 -9.69 -16.60 -0.10
N GLY A 197 -10.45 -16.27 0.95
CA GLY A 197 -11.39 -15.16 0.91
C GLY A 197 -10.71 -13.78 0.80
N LEU A 198 -9.64 -13.57 1.57
CA LEU A 198 -8.84 -12.35 1.52
C LEU A 198 -8.16 -12.16 0.17
N PHE A 199 -7.64 -13.24 -0.41
CA PHE A 199 -7.02 -13.26 -1.74
C PHE A 199 -8.03 -12.88 -2.81
N VAL A 200 -9.20 -13.53 -2.86
CA VAL A 200 -10.25 -13.22 -3.84
C VAL A 200 -10.72 -11.77 -3.70
N THR A 201 -10.88 -11.27 -2.47
CA THR A 201 -11.25 -9.87 -2.24
C THR A 201 -10.18 -8.91 -2.75
N THR A 202 -8.92 -9.18 -2.41
CA THR A 202 -7.77 -8.37 -2.84
C THR A 202 -7.66 -8.37 -4.36
N LEU A 203 -7.83 -9.54 -5.00
CA LEU A 203 -7.79 -9.70 -6.44
C LEU A 203 -8.90 -8.88 -7.11
N ILE A 204 -10.15 -9.00 -6.65
CA ILE A 204 -11.28 -8.23 -7.19
C ILE A 204 -11.03 -6.72 -7.03
N LEU A 205 -10.60 -6.27 -5.84
CA LEU A 205 -10.27 -4.87 -5.62
C LEU A 205 -9.14 -4.40 -6.54
N SER A 206 -8.08 -5.18 -6.68
CA SER A 206 -6.95 -4.85 -7.55
C SER A 206 -7.32 -4.82 -9.03
N LEU A 207 -8.24 -5.65 -9.49
CA LEU A 207 -8.71 -5.64 -10.88
C LEU A 207 -9.55 -4.41 -11.16
N ILE A 208 -10.51 -4.10 -10.27
CA ILE A 208 -11.38 -2.93 -10.42
C ILE A 208 -10.55 -1.64 -10.33
N PHE A 209 -9.74 -1.48 -9.26
CA PHE A 209 -8.89 -0.31 -9.12
C PHE A 209 -7.79 -0.26 -10.16
N GLY A 210 -7.20 -1.40 -10.53
CA GLY A 210 -6.18 -1.47 -11.57
C GLY A 210 -6.70 -0.94 -12.90
N ALA A 211 -7.90 -1.37 -13.32
CA ALA A 211 -8.52 -0.88 -14.55
C ALA A 211 -8.82 0.62 -14.51
N ILE A 212 -9.43 1.10 -13.41
CA ILE A 212 -9.77 2.53 -13.25
C ILE A 212 -8.51 3.39 -13.18
N MET A 213 -7.54 2.98 -12.36
CA MET A 213 -6.29 3.72 -12.16
C MET A 213 -5.39 3.66 -13.39
N PHE A 214 -5.47 2.62 -14.22
CA PHE A 214 -4.77 2.58 -15.51
C PHE A 214 -5.22 3.73 -16.41
N ILE A 215 -6.54 3.93 -16.54
CA ILE A 215 -7.10 5.04 -17.35
C ILE A 215 -6.71 6.39 -16.75
N ILE A 216 -6.87 6.58 -15.43
CA ILE A 216 -6.53 7.83 -14.73
C ILE A 216 -5.02 8.13 -14.80
N ALA A 217 -4.17 7.10 -14.81
CA ALA A 217 -2.72 7.25 -14.85
C ALA A 217 -2.18 7.52 -16.26
N MET A 218 -2.95 7.34 -17.34
CA MET A 218 -2.46 7.56 -18.72
C MET A 218 -1.80 8.94 -18.91
N PRO A 219 -2.40 10.06 -18.48
CA PRO A 219 -1.75 11.37 -18.59
C PRO A 219 -0.44 11.46 -17.80
N VAL A 220 -0.39 10.82 -16.63
CA VAL A 220 0.82 10.76 -15.79
C VAL A 220 1.92 10.01 -16.51
N TYR A 221 1.61 8.84 -17.11
CA TYR A 221 2.58 8.05 -17.85
C TYR A 221 3.15 8.82 -19.05
N ILE A 222 2.31 9.51 -19.83
CA ILE A 222 2.76 10.29 -20.99
C ILE A 222 3.74 11.38 -20.54
N ILE A 223 3.40 12.14 -19.50
CA ILE A 223 4.21 13.25 -19.01
C ILE A 223 5.53 12.74 -18.37
N VAL A 224 5.48 11.67 -17.59
CA VAL A 224 6.67 11.06 -16.97
C VAL A 224 7.60 10.45 -18.02
N LEU A 225 7.07 9.80 -19.05
CA LEU A 225 7.87 9.27 -20.16
C LEU A 225 8.55 10.41 -20.94
N ALA A 226 7.81 11.47 -21.28
CA ALA A 226 8.37 12.63 -21.98
C ALA A 226 9.50 13.29 -21.16
N GLN A 227 9.29 13.48 -19.86
CA GLN A 227 10.31 13.95 -18.91
C GLN A 227 11.52 13.02 -18.92
N THR A 228 11.30 11.70 -18.81
CA THR A 228 12.38 10.71 -18.72
C THR A 228 13.25 10.72 -19.97
N PHE A 229 12.66 10.66 -21.17
CA PHE A 229 13.43 10.65 -22.42
C PHE A 229 14.19 11.95 -22.64
N SER A 230 13.55 13.10 -22.42
CA SER A 230 14.23 14.39 -22.58
C SER A 230 15.39 14.56 -21.60
N GLN A 231 15.23 14.12 -20.35
CA GLN A 231 16.25 14.26 -19.32
C GLN A 231 17.39 13.25 -19.50
N LEU A 232 17.11 12.03 -19.99
CA LEU A 232 18.14 11.06 -20.34
C LEU A 232 18.99 11.51 -21.53
N GLY A 233 18.38 12.06 -22.59
CA GLY A 233 19.14 12.66 -23.70
C GLY A 233 20.02 13.82 -23.23
N ALA A 234 19.47 14.68 -22.38
CA ALA A 234 20.23 15.80 -21.82
C ALA A 234 21.40 15.37 -20.90
N LEU A 235 21.26 14.24 -20.19
CA LEU A 235 22.36 13.64 -19.44
C LEU A 235 23.44 13.02 -20.35
N GLN A 236 23.11 12.74 -21.62
CA GLN A 236 24.04 12.24 -22.64
C GLN A 236 24.68 13.37 -23.47
N GLY A 237 24.28 14.63 -23.25
CA GLY A 237 24.86 15.81 -23.90
C GLY A 237 23.92 16.52 -24.87
N ASP A 238 22.69 16.03 -25.08
CA ASP A 238 21.69 16.71 -25.91
C ASP A 238 21.14 17.97 -25.22
N ASP A 239 20.59 18.89 -26.01
CA ASP A 239 19.84 20.01 -25.48
C ASP A 239 18.52 19.56 -24.83
N LEU A 240 18.06 20.28 -23.81
CA LEU A 240 16.77 20.02 -23.19
C LEU A 240 15.63 20.31 -24.18
N GLY A 241 15.05 19.24 -24.75
CA GLY A 241 13.90 19.30 -25.65
C GLY A 241 12.55 19.63 -24.99
N ILE A 242 12.53 20.06 -23.73
CA ILE A 242 11.31 20.39 -22.97
C ILE A 242 11.37 21.80 -22.37
N PRO A 243 10.22 22.49 -22.24
CA PRO A 243 10.18 23.80 -21.60
C PRO A 243 10.66 23.77 -20.15
N ALA A 244 11.27 24.87 -19.68
CA ALA A 244 11.79 24.98 -18.32
C ALA A 244 10.73 24.76 -17.21
N TYR A 245 9.45 25.01 -17.50
CA TYR A 245 8.36 24.79 -16.55
C TYR A 245 7.92 23.31 -16.45
N PHE A 246 8.29 22.47 -17.42
CA PHE A 246 7.78 21.11 -17.56
C PHE A 246 8.05 20.21 -16.33
N PRO A 247 9.23 20.27 -15.67
CA PRO A 247 9.46 19.49 -14.47
C PRO A 247 8.54 19.87 -13.30
N TYR A 248 8.14 21.14 -13.18
CA TYR A 248 7.18 21.57 -12.15
C TYR A 248 5.76 21.10 -12.47
N LEU A 249 5.40 21.06 -13.76
CA LEU A 249 4.13 20.49 -14.23
C LEU A 249 4.06 18.99 -13.89
N VAL A 250 5.14 18.23 -14.14
CA VAL A 250 5.24 16.80 -13.78
C VAL A 250 4.99 16.61 -12.29
N PHE A 251 5.64 17.41 -11.45
CA PHE A 251 5.42 17.36 -10.00
C PHE A 251 3.95 17.64 -9.63
N GLY A 252 3.33 18.69 -10.19
CA GLY A 252 1.93 19.01 -9.93
C GLY A 252 0.97 17.89 -10.32
N VAL A 253 1.18 17.27 -11.49
CA VAL A 253 0.39 16.13 -11.97
C VAL A 253 0.57 14.90 -11.06
N LEU A 254 1.79 14.63 -10.59
CA LEU A 254 2.05 13.55 -9.62
C LEU A 254 1.35 13.79 -8.28
N VAL A 255 1.27 15.04 -7.80
CA VAL A 255 0.52 15.39 -6.58
C VAL A 255 -0.96 15.10 -6.76
N ILE A 256 -1.57 15.57 -7.85
CA ILE A 256 -3.00 15.36 -8.14
C ILE A 256 -3.31 13.85 -8.23
N PHE A 257 -2.48 13.11 -8.97
CA PHE A 257 -2.64 11.67 -9.12
C PHE A 257 -2.52 10.93 -7.78
N SER A 258 -1.49 11.26 -6.99
CA SER A 258 -1.27 10.65 -5.68
C SER A 258 -2.41 10.99 -4.72
N PHE A 259 -2.99 12.19 -4.82
CA PHE A 259 -4.15 12.58 -4.02
C PHE A 259 -5.37 11.73 -4.36
N ILE A 260 -5.69 11.53 -5.63
CA ILE A 260 -6.78 10.64 -6.06
C ILE A 260 -6.54 9.20 -5.57
N LEU A 261 -5.30 8.70 -5.67
CA LEU A 261 -4.90 7.38 -5.19
C LEU A 261 -5.16 7.21 -3.68
N THR A 262 -4.97 8.24 -2.85
CA THR A 262 -5.22 8.12 -1.40
C THR A 262 -6.69 7.82 -1.08
N PHE A 263 -7.64 8.35 -1.84
CA PHE A 263 -9.07 8.07 -1.63
C PHE A 263 -9.45 6.65 -2.06
N ALA A 264 -8.84 6.13 -3.13
CA ALA A 264 -8.94 4.72 -3.47
C ALA A 264 -8.36 3.83 -2.37
N MET A 265 -7.23 4.22 -1.76
CA MET A 265 -6.64 3.52 -0.62
C MET A 265 -7.55 3.54 0.61
N ILE A 266 -8.20 4.67 0.92
CA ILE A 266 -9.17 4.76 2.03
C ILE A 266 -10.27 3.72 1.83
N TYR A 267 -10.92 3.71 0.67
CA TYR A 267 -11.96 2.73 0.37
C TYR A 267 -11.45 1.28 0.48
N SER A 268 -10.29 0.97 -0.09
CA SER A 268 -9.71 -0.38 0.00
C SER A 268 -9.48 -0.80 1.46
N ASN A 269 -8.97 0.10 2.31
CA ASN A 269 -8.81 -0.16 3.73
C ASN A 269 -10.14 -0.33 4.46
N MET A 270 -11.20 0.42 4.06
CA MET A 270 -12.55 0.20 4.61
C MET A 270 -13.04 -1.22 4.33
N VAL A 271 -12.82 -1.76 3.14
CA VAL A 271 -13.23 -3.15 2.82
C VAL A 271 -12.59 -4.14 3.79
N TYR A 272 -11.31 -3.99 4.12
CA TYR A 272 -10.64 -4.88 5.08
C TYR A 272 -11.17 -4.71 6.50
N VAL A 273 -11.56 -3.50 6.91
CA VAL A 273 -12.23 -3.26 8.18
C VAL A 273 -13.58 -4.00 8.25
N PHE A 274 -14.38 -3.98 7.17
CA PHE A 274 -15.63 -4.74 7.09
C PHE A 274 -15.43 -6.26 7.09
N ILE A 275 -14.39 -6.75 6.41
CA ILE A 275 -14.03 -8.18 6.45
C ILE A 275 -13.65 -8.60 7.87
N TYR A 276 -12.84 -7.78 8.55
CA TYR A 276 -12.53 -7.99 9.97
C TYR A 276 -13.78 -8.11 10.84
N GLY A 277 -14.74 -7.20 10.67
CA GLY A 277 -16.01 -7.22 11.40
C GLY A 277 -16.81 -8.50 11.15
N SER A 278 -16.95 -8.88 9.88
CA SER A 278 -17.66 -10.10 9.48
C SER A 278 -17.02 -11.37 10.05
N THR A 279 -15.70 -11.51 9.91
CA THR A 279 -14.95 -12.66 10.43
C THR A 279 -15.11 -12.81 11.93
N THR A 280 -15.01 -11.70 12.66
CA THR A 280 -15.11 -11.71 14.12
C THR A 280 -16.51 -12.14 14.57
N SER A 281 -17.56 -11.70 13.86
CA SER A 281 -18.94 -12.16 14.11
C SER A 281 -19.13 -13.65 13.81
N ASN A 282 -18.63 -14.14 12.67
CA ASN A 282 -18.73 -15.56 12.31
C ASN A 282 -18.02 -16.45 13.35
N GLU A 283 -16.84 -16.04 13.83
CA GLU A 283 -16.13 -16.79 14.88
C GLU A 283 -16.89 -16.82 16.20
N TYR A 284 -17.57 -15.73 16.54
CA TYR A 284 -18.37 -15.66 17.74
C TYR A 284 -19.57 -16.62 17.65
N GLU A 285 -20.26 -16.65 16.51
CA GLU A 285 -21.37 -17.58 16.26
C GLU A 285 -20.94 -19.05 16.31
N ILE A 286 -19.80 -19.39 15.69
CA ILE A 286 -19.24 -20.75 15.73
C ILE A 286 -18.95 -21.18 17.17
N LYS A 287 -18.28 -20.32 17.95
CA LYS A 287 -17.97 -20.61 19.36
C LYS A 287 -19.21 -20.72 20.23
N GLN A 288 -20.29 -20.02 19.90
CA GLN A 288 -21.56 -20.19 20.61
C GLN A 288 -22.18 -21.54 20.28
N MET A 289 -22.23 -21.94 19.00
CA MET A 289 -22.76 -23.23 18.59
C MET A 289 -21.97 -24.40 19.20
N GLU A 290 -20.63 -24.32 19.23
CA GLU A 290 -19.78 -25.31 19.90
C GLU A 290 -20.13 -25.47 21.38
N LYS A 291 -20.33 -24.35 22.10
CA LYS A 291 -20.75 -24.39 23.51
C LYS A 291 -22.12 -25.00 23.73
N TYR A 292 -23.08 -24.75 22.83
CA TYR A 292 -24.40 -25.38 22.92
C TYR A 292 -24.30 -26.90 22.73
N HIS A 293 -23.48 -27.38 21.80
CA HIS A 293 -23.28 -28.81 21.57
C HIS A 293 -22.46 -29.53 22.64
N GLU A 294 -21.65 -28.83 23.43
CA GLU A 294 -20.94 -29.41 24.58
C GLU A 294 -21.82 -29.54 25.84
N THR A 295 -22.99 -28.89 25.86
CA THR A 295 -23.93 -28.93 27.00
C THR A 295 -25.09 -29.92 26.84
N ASP A 296 -25.23 -30.54 25.66
CA ASP A 296 -26.19 -31.61 25.34
C ASP A 296 -25.53 -33.00 25.41
#